data_AF-R9MCX8-F1
#
_entry.id   AF-R9MCX8-F1
#
_cell.length_a   1.000
_cell.length_b   1.000
_cell.length_c   1.000
_cell.angle_alpha   90.00
_cell.angle_beta   90.00
_cell.angle_gamma   90.00
#
_symmetry.space_group_name_H-M   'P 1'
#
loop_
_entity.id
_entity.type
_entity.pdbx_description
1 polymer ?
#
loop_
_entity_poly.entity_id
_entity_poly.type
_entity_poly.pdbx_seq_one_letter_code
_entity_poly.pdbx_strand_id
1 'polypeptide(L)'
;MKSEEIFKPYFEYVADWAEKQLEDLGIKNGKIMDSLTIQITEKCMWIPLRCLIFEMHELKEKGMLFGKDSVQMYESYLDNYLSDAAYLCWFENKYPLIRKFIDKKILDSVRFTDEVTKRLKQDKSMIVKELCDGKEFNAIDDMQLYLSDEHISGQTVVRISLDNGCAVYYKPKDLSVCRYYQQVYAWLMGQCGEKVFLYPQICGKTYGWEKEIVRKPCSCKREVEKYYENIGMHLCIAYVLGVTDIHFENVIAHGEYPVITDIEFLANTGCSAFTEKENLQDYLSDNVLSTGLLPVNAWLGKGGNASGIGDAEKQCVPVKMPILLNKGTAEMAIGYDYPKMKPGKIYPQRTKEHTP
;
A
#
# COMPACT_ATOMS: atom_id res chain seq x y z
N MET A 1 4.99 14.60 7.89
CA MET A 1 4.52 14.53 9.28
C MET A 1 3.01 14.29 9.30
N LYS A 2 2.59 13.02 9.32
CA LYS A 2 1.19 12.61 9.61
C LYS A 2 1.12 11.11 9.97
N SER A 3 2.02 10.68 10.84
CA SER A 3 1.68 9.76 11.91
C SER A 3 1.28 10.61 13.11
N GLU A 4 0.21 10.21 13.77
CA GLU A 4 -0.30 10.92 14.94
C GLU A 4 0.74 10.82 16.05
N GLU A 5 1.24 11.97 16.54
CA GLU A 5 2.40 12.13 17.44
C GLU A 5 2.19 11.51 18.84
N ILE A 6 2.08 10.18 18.92
CA ILE A 6 2.04 9.45 20.19
C ILE A 6 3.45 9.03 20.59
N PHE A 7 3.73 8.97 21.89
CA PHE A 7 5.03 8.56 22.45
C PHE A 7 6.24 9.22 21.77
N LYS A 8 6.09 10.51 21.42
CA LYS A 8 7.02 11.24 20.56
C LYS A 8 8.50 11.09 20.94
N PRO A 9 8.92 11.23 22.21
CA PRO A 9 10.33 11.07 22.58
C PRO A 9 10.89 9.68 22.23
N TYR A 10 10.10 8.62 22.38
CA TYR A 10 10.52 7.27 22.01
C TYR A 10 10.69 7.11 20.50
N PHE A 11 9.78 7.67 19.70
CA PHE A 11 9.87 7.56 18.24
C PHE A 11 10.88 8.53 17.61
N GLU A 12 11.20 9.63 18.27
CA GLU A 12 12.38 10.45 17.92
C GLU A 12 13.67 9.63 18.13
N TYR A 13 13.78 8.92 19.24
CA TYR A 13 14.90 8.00 19.47
C TYR A 13 14.99 6.88 18.41
N VAL A 14 13.86 6.33 17.97
CA VAL A 14 13.82 5.34 16.86
C VAL A 14 14.17 6.00 15.52
N ALA A 15 13.75 7.24 15.29
CA ALA A 15 14.06 7.99 14.07
C ALA A 15 15.55 8.29 13.95
N ASP A 16 16.20 8.77 15.01
CA ASP A 16 17.65 9.00 15.06
C ASP A 16 18.43 7.72 14.72
N TRP A 17 17.93 6.59 15.20
CA TRP A 17 18.52 5.30 14.91
C TRP A 17 18.31 4.88 13.44
N ALA A 18 17.13 5.08 12.87
CA ALA A 18 16.87 4.82 11.45
C ALA A 18 17.74 5.72 10.54
N GLU A 19 17.86 7.00 10.89
CA GLU A 19 18.70 7.97 10.18
C GLU A 19 20.16 7.53 10.17
N LYS A 20 20.72 7.16 11.33
CA LYS A 20 22.09 6.63 11.40
C LYS A 20 22.32 5.41 10.52
N GLN A 21 21.36 4.49 10.43
CA GLN A 21 21.48 3.31 9.56
C GLN A 21 21.41 3.68 8.07
N LEU A 22 20.61 4.69 7.70
CA LEU A 22 20.58 5.21 6.33
C LEU A 22 21.90 5.89 5.95
N GLU A 23 22.47 6.68 6.88
CA GLU A 23 23.79 7.32 6.71
C GLU A 23 24.91 6.29 6.52
N ASP A 24 24.93 5.23 7.34
CA ASP A 24 25.91 4.14 7.25
C ASP A 24 25.89 3.41 5.88
N LEU A 25 24.74 3.40 5.19
CA LEU A 25 24.61 2.88 3.82
C LEU A 25 24.95 3.90 2.72
N GLY A 26 25.28 5.15 3.08
CA GLY A 26 25.67 6.20 2.14
C GLY A 26 24.49 6.93 1.49
N ILE A 27 23.29 6.85 2.08
CA ILE A 27 22.18 7.73 1.71
C ILE A 27 22.49 9.10 2.31
N LYS A 28 22.62 10.12 1.44
CA LYS A 28 23.02 11.47 1.85
C LYS A 28 21.88 12.21 2.54
N ASN A 29 22.23 13.03 3.53
CA ASN A 29 21.29 13.90 4.23
C ASN A 29 20.60 14.86 3.26
N GLY A 30 19.31 15.06 3.49
CA GLY A 30 18.43 15.85 2.64
C GLY A 30 17.02 15.28 2.64
N LYS A 31 16.13 15.92 1.88
CA LYS A 31 14.69 15.64 1.87
C LYS A 31 14.30 14.17 1.74
N ILE A 32 15.06 13.38 0.96
CA ILE A 32 14.81 11.94 0.80
C ILE A 32 15.10 11.19 2.10
N MET A 33 16.22 11.49 2.76
CA MET A 33 16.58 10.86 4.02
C MET A 33 15.51 11.15 5.07
N ASP A 34 15.09 12.41 5.22
CA ASP A 34 14.03 12.79 6.16
C ASP A 34 12.73 12.03 5.86
N SER A 35 12.36 11.93 4.57
CA SER A 35 11.17 11.19 4.14
C SER A 35 11.27 9.70 4.47
N LEU A 36 12.42 9.07 4.23
CA LEU A 36 12.65 7.66 4.53
C LEU A 36 12.68 7.38 6.03
N THR A 37 13.36 8.21 6.81
CA THR A 37 13.42 8.12 8.28
C THR A 37 12.01 8.15 8.87
N ILE A 38 11.17 9.10 8.43
CA ILE A 38 9.76 9.17 8.86
C ILE A 38 9.03 7.87 8.51
N GLN A 39 9.09 7.42 7.26
CA GLN A 39 8.37 6.23 6.80
C GLN A 39 8.80 4.96 7.56
N ILE A 40 10.10 4.78 7.79
CA ILE A 40 10.65 3.63 8.52
C ILE A 40 10.19 3.67 9.98
N THR A 41 10.27 4.83 10.62
CA THR A 41 9.85 5.04 12.02
C THR A 41 8.36 4.75 12.20
N GLU A 42 7.52 5.26 11.30
CA GLU A 42 6.08 4.97 11.28
C GLU A 42 5.80 3.48 11.18
N LYS A 43 6.61 2.75 10.42
CA LYS A 43 6.46 1.30 10.28
C LYS A 43 6.93 0.53 11.52
N CYS A 44 7.86 1.07 12.28
CA CYS A 44 8.29 0.52 13.57
C CYS A 44 7.28 0.78 14.70
N MET A 45 6.36 1.74 14.54
CA MET A 45 5.46 2.22 15.60
C MET A 45 4.69 1.11 16.34
N TRP A 46 4.22 0.10 15.61
CA TRP A 46 3.40 -0.97 16.18
C TRP A 46 4.18 -1.95 17.07
N ILE A 47 5.52 -1.99 16.95
CA ILE A 47 6.38 -2.93 17.68
C ILE A 47 6.36 -2.65 19.20
N PRO A 48 6.68 -1.42 19.68
CA PRO A 48 6.70 -1.12 21.10
C PRO A 48 5.32 -0.74 21.67
N LEU A 49 4.35 -0.41 20.83
CA LEU A 49 3.13 0.33 21.21
C LEU A 49 2.40 -0.29 22.40
N ARG A 50 2.19 -1.61 22.40
CA ARG A 50 1.49 -2.31 23.48
C ARG A 50 2.23 -2.23 24.82
N CYS A 51 3.56 -2.31 24.78
CA CYS A 51 4.39 -2.25 25.96
C CYS A 51 4.47 -0.81 26.51
N LEU A 52 4.58 0.20 25.63
CA LEU A 52 4.55 1.61 26.04
C LEU A 52 3.23 1.97 26.74
N ILE A 53 2.10 1.54 26.16
CA ILE A 53 0.77 1.72 26.79
C ILE A 53 0.70 1.01 28.14
N PHE A 54 1.17 -0.23 28.21
CA PHE A 54 1.17 -1.01 29.44
C PHE A 54 1.99 -0.33 30.56
N GLU A 55 3.21 0.12 30.25
CA GLU A 55 4.05 0.78 31.23
C GLU A 55 3.49 2.13 31.71
N MET A 56 2.86 2.88 30.80
CA MET A 56 2.16 4.10 31.17
C MET A 56 1.03 3.81 32.16
N HIS A 57 0.24 2.75 31.94
CA HIS A 57 -0.82 2.35 32.88
C HIS A 57 -0.26 1.89 34.22
N GLU A 58 0.82 1.10 34.24
CA GLU A 58 1.49 0.69 35.48
C GLU A 58 1.98 1.87 36.32
N LEU A 59 2.57 2.89 35.67
CA LEU A 59 3.03 4.11 36.34
C LEU A 59 1.85 4.93 36.89
N LYS A 60 0.77 5.01 36.12
CA LYS A 60 -0.46 5.69 36.54
C LYS A 60 -1.08 5.03 37.76
N GLU A 61 -1.22 3.70 37.76
CA GLU A 61 -1.79 2.94 38.89
C GLU A 61 -0.97 3.09 40.17
N LYS A 62 0.35 3.26 40.04
CA LYS A 62 1.27 3.54 41.15
C LYS A 62 1.28 5.00 41.60
N GLY A 63 0.50 5.87 40.97
CA GLY A 63 0.46 7.31 41.26
C GLY A 63 1.75 8.05 40.87
N MET A 64 2.49 7.51 39.90
CA MET A 64 3.79 8.05 39.45
C MET A 64 3.69 8.98 38.24
N LEU A 65 2.50 9.15 37.65
CA LEU A 65 2.24 10.15 36.61
C LEU A 65 1.59 11.39 37.22
N PHE A 66 2.13 12.57 36.90
CA PHE A 66 1.67 13.84 37.46
C PHE A 66 0.73 14.56 36.50
N GLY A 67 -0.34 15.16 37.03
CA GLY A 67 -1.30 15.90 36.23
C GLY A 67 -2.68 15.98 36.90
N LYS A 68 -3.47 17.00 36.54
CA LYS A 68 -4.85 17.15 37.00
C LYS A 68 -5.85 16.33 36.18
N ASP A 69 -5.45 15.94 34.98
CA ASP A 69 -6.24 15.14 34.05
C ASP A 69 -5.35 14.13 33.30
N SER A 70 -5.99 13.28 32.50
CA SER A 70 -5.33 12.19 31.77
C SER A 70 -4.37 12.68 30.68
N VAL A 71 -4.56 13.89 30.13
CA VAL A 71 -3.65 14.48 29.13
C VAL A 71 -2.35 14.88 29.82
N GLN A 72 -2.46 15.61 30.94
CA GLN A 72 -1.28 16.03 31.71
C GLN A 72 -0.49 14.83 32.27
N MET A 73 -1.19 13.76 32.69
CA MET A 73 -0.53 12.51 33.10
C MET A 73 0.26 11.86 31.96
N TYR A 74 -0.27 11.91 30.72
CA TYR A 74 0.45 11.43 29.54
C TYR A 74 1.65 12.31 29.19
N GLU A 75 1.52 13.64 29.25
CA GLU A 75 2.64 14.57 29.09
C GLU A 75 3.74 14.29 30.13
N SER A 76 3.36 14.08 31.40
CA SER A 76 4.29 13.65 32.44
C SER A 76 4.98 12.31 32.12
N TYR A 77 4.32 11.38 31.42
CA TYR A 77 4.97 10.14 30.97
C TYR A 77 6.01 10.42 29.87
N LEU A 78 5.69 11.30 28.92
CA LEU A 78 6.63 11.70 27.86
C LEU A 78 7.87 12.39 28.44
N ASP A 79 7.66 13.37 29.31
CA ASP A 79 8.73 14.25 29.79
C ASP A 79 9.61 13.58 30.84
N ASN A 80 9.02 12.84 31.80
CA ASN A 80 9.76 12.29 32.93
C ASN A 80 10.29 10.87 32.70
N TYR A 81 9.76 10.15 31.70
CA TYR A 81 10.13 8.75 31.44
C TYR A 81 10.63 8.54 30.03
N LEU A 82 9.84 8.84 28.99
CA LEU A 82 10.28 8.58 27.61
C LEU A 82 11.40 9.51 27.13
N SER A 83 11.60 10.64 27.78
CA SER A 83 12.73 11.54 27.55
C SER A 83 13.96 11.20 28.41
N ASP A 84 13.86 10.24 29.33
CA ASP A 84 14.95 9.82 30.21
C ASP A 84 15.67 8.59 29.66
N ALA A 85 16.97 8.73 29.38
CA ALA A 85 17.79 7.68 28.79
C ALA A 85 17.90 6.42 29.70
N ALA A 86 17.88 6.58 31.02
CA ALA A 86 17.95 5.45 31.93
C ALA A 86 16.65 4.63 31.90
N TYR A 87 15.49 5.28 31.83
CA TYR A 87 14.21 4.64 31.64
C TYR A 87 14.12 3.92 30.28
N LEU A 88 14.55 4.54 29.19
CA LEU A 88 14.59 3.89 27.88
C LEU A 88 15.46 2.62 27.89
N CYS A 89 16.65 2.70 28.51
CA CYS A 89 17.52 1.54 28.71
C CYS A 89 16.85 0.44 29.54
N TRP A 90 16.17 0.81 30.63
CA TRP A 90 15.39 -0.13 31.43
C TRP A 90 14.25 -0.78 30.61
N PHE A 91 13.52 0.01 29.83
CA PHE A 91 12.40 -0.46 29.01
C PHE A 91 12.87 -1.48 27.96
N GLU A 92 13.96 -1.18 27.25
CA GLU A 92 14.55 -2.09 26.28
C GLU A 92 15.10 -3.37 26.93
N ASN A 93 15.67 -3.28 28.15
CA ASN A 93 16.11 -4.45 28.90
C ASN A 93 14.95 -5.32 29.41
N LYS A 94 13.83 -4.70 29.80
CA LYS A 94 12.61 -5.41 30.20
C LYS A 94 11.95 -6.10 29.01
N TYR A 95 11.99 -5.47 27.84
CA TYR A 95 11.39 -5.95 26.59
C TYR A 95 12.43 -6.12 25.48
N PRO A 96 13.39 -7.05 25.61
CA PRO A 96 14.55 -7.15 24.72
C PRO A 96 14.19 -7.49 23.27
N LEU A 97 13.02 -8.09 23.03
CA LEU A 97 12.53 -8.36 21.68
C LEU A 97 12.09 -7.11 20.93
N ILE A 98 11.66 -6.04 21.62
CA ILE A 98 11.28 -4.77 20.97
C ILE A 98 12.48 -4.22 20.22
N ARG A 99 13.61 -4.07 20.92
CA ARG A 99 14.87 -3.60 20.35
C ARG A 99 15.23 -4.41 19.11
N LYS A 100 15.33 -5.74 19.28
CA LYS A 100 15.66 -6.68 18.20
C LYS A 100 14.73 -6.56 16.98
N PHE A 101 13.43 -6.35 17.16
CA PHE A 101 12.50 -6.22 16.05
C PHE A 101 12.58 -4.85 15.38
N ILE A 102 12.81 -3.77 16.15
CA ILE A 102 13.08 -2.44 15.58
C ILE A 102 14.39 -2.47 14.78
N ASP A 103 15.48 -3.03 15.34
CA ASP A 103 16.78 -3.24 14.67
C ASP A 103 16.56 -3.90 13.31
N LYS A 104 15.87 -5.06 13.33
CA LYS A 104 15.62 -5.83 12.13
C LYS A 104 14.79 -5.04 11.11
N LYS A 105 13.74 -4.35 11.56
CA LYS A 105 12.83 -3.62 10.67
C LYS A 105 13.53 -2.45 9.98
N ILE A 106 14.34 -1.70 10.73
CA ILE A 106 15.16 -0.61 10.19
C ILE A 106 16.15 -1.18 9.17
N LEU A 107 16.95 -2.17 9.57
CA LEU A 107 17.99 -2.76 8.70
C LEU A 107 17.43 -3.36 7.41
N ASP A 108 16.31 -4.10 7.49
CA ASP A 108 15.66 -4.67 6.31
C ASP A 108 15.17 -3.57 5.35
N SER A 109 14.59 -2.49 5.89
CA SER A 109 14.08 -1.36 5.08
C SER A 109 15.20 -0.55 4.43
N VAL A 110 16.29 -0.35 5.16
CA VAL A 110 17.50 0.34 4.72
C VAL A 110 18.20 -0.46 3.59
N ARG A 111 18.36 -1.77 3.77
CA ARG A 111 18.89 -2.68 2.72
C ARG A 111 18.00 -2.71 1.48
N PHE A 112 16.68 -2.77 1.68
CA PHE A 112 15.73 -2.77 0.57
C PHE A 112 15.80 -1.46 -0.22
N THR A 113 15.93 -0.32 0.46
CA THR A 113 16.12 0.99 -0.18
C THR A 113 17.41 1.01 -1.01
N ASP A 114 18.52 0.54 -0.47
CA ASP A 114 19.79 0.42 -1.21
C ASP A 114 19.65 -0.48 -2.44
N GLU A 115 18.98 -1.63 -2.30
CA GLU A 115 18.69 -2.54 -3.42
C GLU A 115 17.87 -1.85 -4.53
N VAL A 116 16.80 -1.14 -4.17
CA VAL A 116 15.94 -0.40 -5.12
C VAL A 116 16.74 0.68 -5.86
N THR A 117 17.57 1.44 -5.14
CA THR A 117 18.39 2.50 -5.77
C THR A 117 19.47 1.95 -6.69
N LYS A 118 20.07 0.79 -6.35
CA LYS A 118 21.02 0.08 -7.22
C LYS A 118 20.35 -0.42 -8.50
N ARG A 119 19.16 -1.04 -8.37
CA ARG A 119 18.37 -1.49 -9.52
C ARG A 119 17.93 -0.31 -10.41
N LEU A 120 17.51 0.81 -9.81
CA LEU A 120 17.17 2.03 -10.56
C LEU A 120 18.35 2.53 -11.41
N LYS A 121 19.57 2.53 -10.84
CA LYS A 121 20.79 2.93 -11.57
C LYS A 121 21.12 1.94 -12.69
N GLN A 122 21.00 0.63 -12.42
CA GLN A 122 21.26 -0.42 -13.39
C GLN A 122 20.31 -0.35 -14.59
N ASP A 123 19.02 -0.12 -14.33
CA ASP A 123 17.96 -0.16 -15.35
C ASP A 123 17.65 1.22 -15.95
N LYS A 124 18.41 2.26 -15.57
CA LYS A 124 18.15 3.66 -15.93
C LYS A 124 17.84 3.83 -17.43
N SER A 125 18.66 3.27 -18.31
CA SER A 125 18.48 3.43 -19.77
C SER A 125 17.16 2.84 -20.27
N MET A 126 16.75 1.70 -19.73
CA MET A 126 15.48 1.05 -20.05
C MET A 126 14.31 1.85 -19.47
N ILE A 127 14.42 2.33 -18.23
CA ILE A 127 13.40 3.16 -17.57
C ILE A 127 13.19 4.49 -18.32
N VAL A 128 14.26 5.16 -18.74
CA VAL A 128 14.18 6.39 -19.53
C VAL A 128 13.42 6.12 -20.82
N LYS A 129 13.81 5.07 -21.54
CA LYS A 129 13.23 4.73 -22.84
C LYS A 129 11.76 4.30 -22.74
N GLU A 130 11.43 3.41 -21.80
CA GLU A 130 10.14 2.71 -21.78
C GLU A 130 9.12 3.37 -20.84
N LEU A 131 9.56 3.98 -19.74
CA LEU A 131 8.66 4.50 -18.69
C LEU A 131 8.64 6.04 -18.62
N CYS A 132 9.71 6.71 -19.05
CA CYS A 132 9.84 8.17 -19.02
C CYS A 132 9.68 8.85 -20.39
N ASP A 133 9.19 8.14 -21.40
CA ASP A 133 9.00 8.65 -22.77
C ASP A 133 10.29 9.27 -23.36
N GLY A 134 11.45 8.71 -23.02
CA GLY A 134 12.77 9.19 -23.45
C GLY A 134 13.32 10.39 -22.66
N LYS A 135 12.62 10.87 -21.62
CA LYS A 135 13.11 11.96 -20.77
C LYS A 135 14.17 11.44 -19.79
N GLU A 136 15.40 11.93 -19.92
CA GLU A 136 16.48 11.66 -18.98
C GLU A 136 16.16 12.18 -17.58
N PHE A 137 16.66 11.50 -16.55
CA PHE A 137 16.61 11.91 -15.14
C PHE A 137 17.99 11.76 -14.49
N ASN A 138 18.33 12.60 -13.52
CA ASN A 138 19.61 12.53 -12.82
C ASN A 138 19.46 12.22 -11.33
N ALA A 139 18.34 12.62 -10.75
CA ALA A 139 18.06 12.46 -9.34
C ALA A 139 16.67 11.86 -9.09
N ILE A 140 16.53 11.31 -7.88
CA ILE A 140 15.25 10.99 -7.27
C ILE A 140 14.79 12.27 -6.56
N ASP A 141 13.52 12.65 -6.74
CA ASP A 141 12.89 13.77 -6.04
C ASP A 141 12.21 13.31 -4.74
N ASP A 142 11.64 12.10 -4.76
CA ASP A 142 10.93 11.50 -3.64
C ASP A 142 10.88 9.97 -3.77
N MET A 143 10.87 9.27 -2.64
CA MET A 143 10.72 7.82 -2.56
C MET A 143 9.70 7.46 -1.48
N GLN A 144 8.65 6.74 -1.89
CA GLN A 144 7.58 6.30 -1.02
C GLN A 144 7.62 4.77 -0.91
N LEU A 145 7.96 4.29 0.28
CA LEU A 145 7.95 2.90 0.70
C LEU A 145 6.56 2.51 1.24
N TYR A 146 6.38 1.22 1.52
CA TYR A 146 5.19 0.66 2.19
C TYR A 146 3.86 0.95 1.48
N LEU A 147 3.87 0.99 0.14
CA LEU A 147 2.67 1.20 -0.69
C LEU A 147 1.87 -0.07 -0.97
N SER A 148 2.29 -1.20 -0.42
CA SER A 148 1.60 -2.48 -0.49
C SER A 148 1.78 -3.23 0.82
N ASP A 149 1.08 -4.35 0.94
CA ASP A 149 1.41 -5.34 1.96
C ASP A 149 2.85 -5.83 1.80
N GLU A 150 3.43 -6.23 2.93
CA GLU A 150 4.81 -6.70 2.98
C GLU A 150 4.93 -8.11 2.44
N HIS A 151 5.76 -8.26 1.42
CA HIS A 151 6.26 -9.56 1.00
C HIS A 151 7.43 -10.00 1.91
N ILE A 152 8.14 -11.05 1.50
CA ILE A 152 9.29 -11.61 2.24
C ILE A 152 10.28 -10.50 2.63
N SER A 153 10.66 -10.47 3.91
CA SER A 153 11.64 -9.52 4.47
C SER A 153 11.26 -8.04 4.38
N GLY A 154 9.95 -7.72 4.39
CA GLY A 154 9.49 -6.33 4.46
C GLY A 154 9.59 -5.56 3.14
N GLN A 155 9.81 -6.25 2.02
CA GLN A 155 9.78 -5.66 0.70
C GLN A 155 8.35 -5.30 0.31
N THR A 156 8.17 -4.10 -0.22
CA THR A 156 6.87 -3.58 -0.66
C THR A 156 7.00 -2.91 -2.00
N VAL A 157 5.88 -2.58 -2.64
CA VAL A 157 5.88 -1.64 -3.77
C VAL A 157 6.50 -0.31 -3.32
N VAL A 158 7.37 0.26 -4.17
CA VAL A 158 8.00 1.56 -3.95
C VAL A 158 7.66 2.49 -5.10
N ARG A 159 7.17 3.70 -4.80
CA ARG A 159 6.98 4.75 -5.80
C ARG A 159 8.17 5.70 -5.77
N ILE A 160 8.77 5.94 -6.92
CA ILE A 160 9.93 6.82 -7.08
C ILE A 160 9.52 7.97 -7.99
N SER A 161 9.57 9.19 -7.47
CA SER A 161 9.43 10.42 -8.26
C SER A 161 10.81 10.85 -8.74
N LEU A 162 10.93 11.21 -10.01
CA LEU A 162 12.19 11.57 -10.66
C LEU A 162 12.21 13.07 -11.00
N ASP A 163 13.40 13.65 -11.05
CA ASP A 163 13.62 15.09 -11.34
C ASP A 163 13.16 15.57 -12.73
N ASN A 164 12.80 14.63 -13.61
CA ASN A 164 12.22 14.89 -14.93
C ASN A 164 10.68 14.97 -14.92
N GLY A 165 10.06 14.90 -13.73
CA GLY A 165 8.61 14.93 -13.53
C GLY A 165 7.90 13.59 -13.80
N CYS A 166 8.63 12.54 -14.13
CA CYS A 166 8.08 11.18 -14.22
C CYS A 166 8.05 10.51 -12.84
N ALA A 167 7.17 9.54 -12.69
CA ALA A 167 7.16 8.63 -11.55
C ALA A 167 7.05 7.19 -12.02
N VAL A 168 7.78 6.32 -11.33
CA VAL A 168 7.82 4.88 -11.59
C VAL A 168 7.54 4.10 -10.32
N TYR A 169 6.92 2.94 -10.48
CA TYR A 169 6.73 1.98 -9.41
C TYR A 169 7.74 0.85 -9.55
N TYR A 170 8.48 0.58 -8.49
CA TYR A 170 9.26 -0.63 -8.32
C TYR A 170 8.39 -1.69 -7.63
N LYS A 171 8.33 -2.88 -8.21
CA LYS A 171 7.63 -4.03 -7.62
C LYS A 171 8.63 -5.15 -7.36
N PRO A 172 8.78 -5.63 -6.11
CA PRO A 172 9.70 -6.72 -5.75
C PRO A 172 9.17 -8.11 -6.15
N LYS A 173 8.57 -8.21 -7.34
CA LYS A 173 8.01 -9.44 -7.89
C LYS A 173 8.09 -9.45 -9.42
N ASP A 174 7.95 -10.64 -10.00
CA ASP A 174 7.81 -10.78 -11.44
C ASP A 174 6.48 -10.15 -11.92
N LEU A 175 6.54 -9.39 -12.99
CA LEU A 175 5.40 -8.72 -13.63
C LEU A 175 4.91 -9.43 -14.90
N SER A 176 5.47 -10.62 -15.22
CA SER A 176 5.12 -11.40 -16.39
C SER A 176 3.63 -11.74 -16.46
N VAL A 177 3.01 -12.02 -15.31
CA VAL A 177 1.57 -12.28 -15.16
C VAL A 177 0.74 -11.07 -15.62
N CYS A 178 1.06 -9.88 -15.10
CA CYS A 178 0.41 -8.64 -15.50
C CYS A 178 0.61 -8.35 -16.99
N ARG A 179 1.85 -8.52 -17.49
CA ARG A 179 2.17 -8.33 -18.91
C ARG A 179 1.39 -9.29 -19.82
N TYR A 180 1.27 -10.56 -19.43
CA TYR A 180 0.50 -11.56 -20.17
C TYR A 180 -0.99 -11.17 -20.23
N TYR A 181 -1.56 -10.76 -19.09
CA TYR A 181 -2.94 -10.28 -19.06
C TYR A 181 -3.16 -9.08 -20.01
N GLN A 182 -2.26 -8.10 -20.00
CA GLN A 182 -2.29 -6.96 -20.92
C GLN A 182 -2.23 -7.40 -22.39
N GLN A 183 -1.42 -8.41 -22.73
CA GLN A 183 -1.33 -8.95 -24.08
C GLN A 183 -2.61 -9.66 -24.53
N VAL A 184 -3.23 -10.45 -23.65
CA VAL A 184 -4.52 -11.10 -23.94
C VAL A 184 -5.61 -10.05 -24.16
N TYR A 185 -5.65 -9.00 -23.32
CA TYR A 185 -6.57 -7.89 -23.49
C TYR A 185 -6.35 -7.16 -24.82
N ALA A 186 -5.10 -6.84 -25.16
CA ALA A 186 -4.77 -6.21 -26.43
C ALA A 186 -5.21 -7.06 -27.64
N TRP A 187 -4.95 -8.37 -27.57
CA TRP A 187 -5.35 -9.31 -28.61
C TRP A 187 -6.86 -9.34 -28.80
N LEU A 188 -7.63 -9.47 -27.72
CA LEU A 188 -9.09 -9.51 -27.77
C LEU A 188 -9.67 -8.21 -28.34
N MET A 189 -9.20 -7.06 -27.83
CA MET A 189 -9.62 -5.75 -28.33
C MET A 189 -9.30 -5.56 -29.82
N GLY A 190 -8.14 -6.07 -30.26
CA GLY A 190 -7.78 -6.09 -31.68
C GLY A 190 -8.72 -6.90 -32.56
N GLN A 191 -9.25 -8.04 -32.06
CA GLN A 191 -10.28 -8.81 -32.77
C GLN A 191 -11.61 -8.04 -32.90
N CYS A 192 -11.91 -7.16 -31.94
CA CYS A 192 -13.08 -6.29 -31.96
C CYS A 192 -12.89 -5.00 -32.79
N GLY A 193 -11.69 -4.76 -33.34
CA GLY A 193 -11.36 -3.51 -34.02
C GLY A 193 -11.24 -2.31 -33.08
N GLU A 194 -11.02 -2.56 -31.79
CA GLU A 194 -11.00 -1.56 -30.74
C GLU A 194 -9.58 -1.16 -30.32
N LYS A 195 -9.43 0.07 -29.84
CA LYS A 195 -8.18 0.55 -29.28
C LYS A 195 -8.03 0.11 -27.83
N VAL A 196 -6.79 -0.07 -27.42
CA VAL A 196 -6.40 -0.45 -26.06
C VAL A 196 -5.33 0.50 -25.54
N PHE A 197 -5.40 0.79 -24.24
CA PHE A 197 -4.30 1.39 -23.51
C PHE A 197 -3.51 0.31 -22.78
N LEU A 198 -2.27 0.08 -23.20
CA LEU A 198 -1.33 -0.79 -22.51
C LEU A 198 -0.38 0.08 -21.69
N TYR A 199 -0.32 -0.16 -20.39
CA TYR A 199 0.57 0.60 -19.53
C TYR A 199 2.00 0.04 -19.61
N PRO A 200 3.02 0.91 -19.71
CA PRO A 200 4.41 0.48 -19.81
C PRO A 200 4.90 -0.27 -18.57
N GLN A 201 5.56 -1.41 -18.79
CA GLN A 201 6.14 -2.26 -17.77
C GLN A 201 7.49 -2.83 -18.23
N ILE A 202 8.46 -2.87 -17.33
CA ILE A 202 9.72 -3.61 -17.46
C ILE A 202 9.64 -4.82 -16.53
N CYS A 203 9.56 -6.03 -17.09
CA CYS A 203 9.52 -7.27 -16.32
C CYS A 203 10.92 -7.89 -16.20
N GLY A 204 11.44 -7.95 -14.98
CA GLY A 204 12.58 -8.79 -14.62
C GLY A 204 12.10 -10.13 -14.01
N LYS A 205 13.06 -10.97 -13.58
CA LYS A 205 12.74 -12.29 -13.00
C LYS A 205 12.29 -12.24 -11.55
N THR A 206 12.82 -11.28 -10.78
CA THR A 206 12.58 -11.16 -9.33
C THR A 206 12.03 -9.80 -8.94
N TYR A 207 11.88 -8.89 -9.91
CA TYR A 207 11.33 -7.55 -9.75
C TYR A 207 10.92 -6.99 -11.11
N GLY A 208 10.18 -5.89 -11.10
CA GLY A 208 9.89 -5.12 -12.29
C GLY A 208 9.60 -3.65 -11.99
N TRP A 209 9.48 -2.88 -13.07
CA TRP A 209 9.15 -1.46 -13.04
C TRP A 209 7.87 -1.20 -13.81
N GLU A 210 7.03 -0.31 -13.31
CA GLU A 210 5.81 0.16 -13.98
C GLU A 210 5.81 1.67 -14.07
N LYS A 211 5.30 2.22 -15.17
CA LYS A 211 5.02 3.66 -15.26
C LYS A 211 3.87 4.02 -14.33
N GLU A 212 3.93 5.16 -13.65
CA GLU A 212 2.77 5.64 -12.91
C GLU A 212 1.58 5.91 -13.84
N ILE A 213 0.45 5.29 -13.53
CA ILE A 213 -0.81 5.52 -14.22
C ILE A 213 -1.66 6.46 -13.39
N VAL A 214 -1.81 7.68 -13.92
CA VAL A 214 -2.63 8.72 -13.31
C VAL A 214 -4.10 8.49 -13.65
N ARG A 215 -5.00 8.73 -12.68
CA ARG A 215 -6.44 8.77 -12.95
C ARG A 215 -6.72 9.93 -13.91
N LYS A 216 -7.47 9.68 -14.99
CA LYS A 216 -7.90 10.70 -15.94
C LYS A 216 -9.42 10.76 -16.04
N PRO A 217 -10.02 11.95 -16.09
CA PRO A 217 -11.45 12.07 -16.31
C PRO A 217 -11.83 11.67 -17.75
N CYS A 218 -13.05 11.18 -17.92
CA CYS A 218 -13.73 11.09 -19.21
C CYS A 218 -14.17 12.49 -19.66
N SER A 219 -13.97 12.80 -20.94
CA SER A 219 -14.34 14.07 -21.57
C SER A 219 -15.84 14.17 -21.87
N CYS A 220 -16.51 13.04 -22.13
CA CYS A 220 -17.91 13.01 -22.54
C CYS A 220 -18.62 11.72 -22.09
N LYS A 221 -19.95 11.69 -22.22
CA LYS A 221 -20.77 10.52 -21.88
C LYS A 221 -20.35 9.25 -22.65
N ARG A 222 -19.98 9.41 -23.93
CA ARG A 222 -19.52 8.30 -24.79
C ARG A 222 -18.28 7.62 -24.23
N GLU A 223 -17.32 8.37 -23.69
CA GLU A 223 -16.13 7.80 -23.04
C GLU A 223 -16.47 7.07 -21.75
N VAL A 224 -17.48 7.52 -21.00
CA VAL A 224 -17.97 6.81 -19.82
C VAL A 224 -18.65 5.48 -20.22
N GLU A 225 -19.47 5.50 -21.27
CA GLU A 225 -20.08 4.29 -21.82
C GLU A 225 -18.99 3.31 -22.28
N LYS A 226 -17.96 3.80 -22.97
CA LYS A 226 -16.82 2.99 -23.42
C LYS A 226 -15.99 2.43 -22.27
N TYR A 227 -15.82 3.19 -21.19
CA TYR A 227 -15.18 2.71 -19.97
C TYR A 227 -15.87 1.46 -19.40
N TYR A 228 -17.19 1.48 -19.28
CA TYR A 228 -17.94 0.34 -18.76
C TYR A 228 -18.01 -0.84 -19.74
N GLU A 229 -18.00 -0.57 -21.05
CA GLU A 229 -17.83 -1.61 -22.07
C GLU A 229 -16.47 -2.32 -21.90
N ASN A 230 -15.40 -1.55 -21.73
CA ASN A 230 -14.05 -2.07 -21.48
C ASN A 230 -13.97 -2.85 -20.16
N ILE A 231 -14.65 -2.42 -19.10
CA ILE A 231 -14.81 -3.20 -17.87
C ILE A 231 -15.45 -4.57 -18.16
N GLY A 232 -16.48 -4.62 -19.01
CA GLY A 232 -17.10 -5.88 -19.44
C GLY A 232 -16.13 -6.81 -20.18
N MET A 233 -15.25 -6.23 -21.01
CA MET A 233 -14.18 -7.00 -21.67
C MET A 233 -13.17 -7.57 -20.66
N HIS A 234 -12.76 -6.77 -19.67
CA HIS A 234 -11.91 -7.24 -18.58
C HIS A 234 -12.56 -8.33 -17.74
N LEU A 235 -13.87 -8.23 -17.49
CA LEU A 235 -14.63 -9.25 -16.76
C LEU A 235 -14.58 -10.60 -17.49
N CYS A 236 -14.79 -10.58 -18.81
CA CYS A 236 -14.71 -11.77 -19.64
C CYS A 236 -13.31 -12.41 -19.57
N ILE A 237 -12.26 -11.61 -19.77
CA ILE A 237 -10.88 -12.10 -19.71
C ILE A 237 -10.53 -12.63 -18.31
N ALA A 238 -10.88 -11.89 -17.26
CA ALA A 238 -10.63 -12.29 -15.89
C ALA A 238 -11.29 -13.64 -15.57
N TYR A 239 -12.54 -13.82 -15.99
CA TYR A 239 -13.25 -15.08 -15.82
C TYR A 239 -12.59 -16.23 -16.59
N VAL A 240 -12.32 -16.05 -17.89
CA VAL A 240 -11.72 -17.09 -18.74
C VAL A 240 -10.32 -17.48 -18.27
N LEU A 241 -9.52 -16.52 -17.81
CA LEU A 241 -8.17 -16.75 -17.31
C LEU A 241 -8.13 -17.17 -15.84
N GLY A 242 -9.27 -17.25 -15.15
CA GLY A 242 -9.30 -17.57 -13.72
C GLY A 242 -8.56 -16.56 -12.86
N VAL A 243 -8.59 -15.28 -13.25
CA VAL A 243 -8.08 -14.20 -12.39
C VAL A 243 -9.04 -14.06 -11.22
N THR A 244 -8.49 -14.03 -10.02
CA THR A 244 -9.21 -13.73 -8.79
C THR A 244 -8.61 -12.48 -8.16
N ASP A 245 -9.35 -11.90 -7.21
CA ASP A 245 -8.86 -10.80 -6.36
C ASP A 245 -8.63 -9.45 -7.08
N ILE A 246 -9.43 -9.16 -8.11
CA ILE A 246 -9.47 -7.80 -8.67
C ILE A 246 -10.29 -6.91 -7.73
N HIS A 247 -9.64 -6.20 -6.82
CA HIS A 247 -10.28 -5.25 -5.92
C HIS A 247 -10.20 -3.80 -6.43
N PHE A 248 -11.02 -2.91 -5.88
CA PHE A 248 -11.16 -1.51 -6.30
C PHE A 248 -9.85 -0.69 -6.27
N GLU A 249 -8.86 -1.09 -5.47
CA GLU A 249 -7.55 -0.42 -5.41
C GLU A 249 -6.67 -0.75 -6.63
N ASN A 250 -6.91 -1.89 -7.28
CA ASN A 250 -6.13 -2.38 -8.42
C ASN A 250 -6.65 -1.87 -9.77
N VAL A 251 -7.76 -1.12 -9.79
CA VAL A 251 -8.35 -0.57 -11.01
C VAL A 251 -8.24 0.95 -11.01
N ILE A 252 -7.57 1.48 -12.04
CA ILE A 252 -7.37 2.92 -12.23
C ILE A 252 -8.20 3.38 -13.42
N ALA A 253 -9.09 4.35 -13.21
CA ALA A 253 -9.83 4.99 -14.29
C ALA A 253 -8.93 5.97 -15.07
N HIS A 254 -8.51 5.58 -16.27
CA HIS A 254 -7.67 6.39 -17.16
C HIS A 254 -8.46 6.85 -18.39
N GLY A 255 -9.42 7.77 -18.19
CA GLY A 255 -10.37 8.16 -19.24
C GLY A 255 -11.31 7.00 -19.55
N GLU A 256 -11.46 6.67 -20.84
CA GLU A 256 -12.24 5.50 -21.29
C GLU A 256 -11.56 4.14 -21.03
N TYR A 257 -10.34 4.12 -20.49
CA TYR A 257 -9.57 2.90 -20.26
C TYR A 257 -9.52 2.53 -18.76
N PRO A 258 -10.19 1.44 -18.33
CA PRO A 258 -9.94 0.83 -17.02
C PRO A 258 -8.58 0.12 -17.04
N VAL A 259 -7.64 0.57 -16.22
CA VAL A 259 -6.31 -0.04 -16.14
C VAL A 259 -6.28 -0.97 -14.93
N ILE A 260 -6.23 -2.28 -15.19
CA ILE A 260 -6.06 -3.30 -14.14
C ILE A 260 -4.57 -3.48 -13.89
N THR A 261 -4.18 -3.19 -12.66
CA THR A 261 -2.82 -3.33 -12.14
C THR A 261 -2.77 -4.45 -11.11
N ASP A 262 -1.56 -4.88 -10.78
CA ASP A 262 -1.31 -5.81 -9.67
C ASP A 262 -2.06 -7.14 -9.72
N ILE A 263 -2.17 -7.70 -10.92
CA ILE A 263 -2.66 -9.07 -11.11
C ILE A 263 -1.58 -10.04 -10.62
N GLU A 264 -1.84 -10.69 -9.49
CA GLU A 264 -0.95 -11.69 -8.90
C GLU A 264 -1.30 -13.13 -9.30
N PHE A 265 -2.59 -13.40 -9.49
CA PHE A 265 -3.11 -14.75 -9.69
C PHE A 265 -3.75 -14.89 -11.07
N LEU A 266 -3.23 -15.83 -11.86
CA LEU A 266 -3.88 -16.39 -13.05
C LEU A 266 -4.13 -17.87 -12.82
N ALA A 267 -5.13 -18.41 -13.52
CA ALA A 267 -5.54 -19.81 -13.41
C ALA A 267 -5.91 -20.24 -11.98
N ASN A 268 -6.37 -19.30 -11.15
CA ASN A 268 -6.97 -19.59 -9.84
C ASN A 268 -8.44 -20.00 -9.98
N THR A 269 -8.84 -20.50 -11.16
CA THR A 269 -9.96 -21.41 -11.19
C THR A 269 -9.57 -22.56 -10.27
N GLY A 270 -10.36 -22.85 -9.24
CA GLY A 270 -10.42 -24.21 -8.74
C GLY A 270 -10.84 -25.05 -9.92
N CYS A 271 -9.88 -25.51 -10.72
CA CYS A 271 -10.07 -25.96 -12.09
C CYS A 271 -10.65 -27.38 -12.06
N SER A 272 -11.84 -27.47 -11.50
CA SER A 272 -12.84 -28.49 -11.75
C SER A 272 -13.62 -28.20 -13.04
N ALA A 273 -13.18 -27.23 -13.85
CA ALA A 273 -13.61 -27.13 -15.24
C ALA A 273 -13.37 -28.44 -16.03
N PHE A 274 -12.47 -29.31 -15.53
CA PHE A 274 -12.15 -30.61 -16.09
C PHE A 274 -12.28 -31.78 -15.09
N THR A 275 -12.83 -31.56 -13.90
CA THR A 275 -13.16 -32.62 -12.93
C THR A 275 -14.64 -32.57 -12.58
N GLU A 276 -15.25 -33.71 -12.23
CA GLU A 276 -16.63 -33.67 -11.73
C GLU A 276 -16.68 -32.76 -10.50
N LYS A 277 -17.52 -31.72 -10.57
CA LYS A 277 -17.78 -30.83 -9.44
C LYS A 277 -18.60 -31.59 -8.41
N GLU A 278 -18.03 -31.87 -7.25
CA GLU A 278 -18.64 -32.77 -6.25
C GLU A 278 -19.63 -32.05 -5.33
N ASN A 279 -19.60 -30.71 -5.24
CA ASN A 279 -20.48 -29.95 -4.35
C ASN A 279 -21.05 -28.66 -4.98
N LEU A 280 -22.14 -28.16 -4.40
CA LEU A 280 -22.85 -26.94 -4.84
C LEU A 280 -21.98 -25.67 -4.71
N GLN A 281 -21.05 -25.65 -3.76
CA GLN A 281 -20.17 -24.51 -3.51
C GLN A 281 -19.22 -24.27 -4.71
N ASP A 282 -18.73 -25.35 -5.32
CA ASP A 282 -17.85 -25.32 -6.51
C ASP A 282 -18.59 -24.88 -7.78
N TYR A 283 -19.89 -25.17 -7.87
CA TYR A 283 -20.75 -24.62 -8.93
C TYR A 283 -21.02 -23.13 -8.72
N LEU A 284 -21.21 -22.69 -7.48
CA LEU A 284 -21.48 -21.30 -7.15
C LEU A 284 -20.24 -20.39 -7.20
N SER A 285 -19.03 -20.97 -7.17
CA SER A 285 -17.76 -20.22 -7.32
C SER A 285 -17.30 -20.08 -8.77
N ASP A 286 -17.82 -20.89 -9.70
CA ASP A 286 -17.48 -20.83 -11.13
C ASP A 286 -18.42 -19.89 -11.89
N ASN A 287 -18.24 -18.60 -11.67
CA ASN A 287 -18.91 -17.55 -12.43
C ASN A 287 -18.11 -16.25 -12.35
N VAL A 288 -18.54 -15.24 -13.09
CA VAL A 288 -17.90 -13.92 -13.18
C VAL A 288 -17.76 -13.18 -11.83
N LEU A 289 -18.52 -13.56 -10.79
CA LEU A 289 -18.41 -12.94 -9.45
C LEU A 289 -17.11 -13.33 -8.73
N SER A 290 -16.51 -14.48 -9.06
CA SER A 290 -15.24 -14.92 -8.45
C SER A 290 -14.02 -14.11 -8.89
N THR A 291 -14.17 -13.32 -9.96
CA THR A 291 -13.09 -12.43 -10.44
C THR A 291 -12.73 -11.33 -9.45
N GLY A 292 -13.63 -11.00 -8.53
CA GLY A 292 -13.53 -9.84 -7.66
C GLY A 292 -13.95 -8.53 -8.34
N LEU A 293 -14.09 -8.49 -9.67
CA LEU A 293 -14.38 -7.24 -10.39
C LEU A 293 -15.80 -6.72 -10.13
N LEU A 294 -16.78 -7.63 -10.01
CA LEU A 294 -18.20 -7.28 -9.84
C LEU A 294 -18.59 -7.09 -8.37
N PRO A 295 -19.60 -6.23 -8.08
CA PRO A 295 -20.13 -6.04 -6.73
C PRO A 295 -20.58 -7.35 -6.11
N VAL A 296 -19.85 -7.82 -5.10
CA VAL A 296 -20.26 -8.94 -4.27
C VAL A 296 -20.25 -8.46 -2.83
N ASN A 297 -21.23 -8.90 -2.04
CA ASN A 297 -21.16 -8.76 -0.58
C ASN A 297 -20.01 -9.64 -0.10
N ALA A 298 -18.82 -9.05 -0.03
CA ALA A 298 -17.59 -9.80 -0.17
C ALA A 298 -17.36 -10.80 0.96
N TRP A 299 -17.94 -10.59 2.15
CA TRP A 299 -17.63 -11.41 3.31
C TRP A 299 -18.82 -11.52 4.27
N LEU A 300 -19.27 -12.76 4.54
CA LEU A 300 -20.13 -13.16 5.68
C LEU A 300 -21.42 -12.33 5.89
N GLY A 301 -22.00 -11.76 4.83
CA GLY A 301 -23.27 -11.03 4.91
C GLY A 301 -23.23 -9.72 5.70
N LYS A 302 -22.03 -9.19 6.01
CA LYS A 302 -21.87 -7.91 6.73
C LYS A 302 -20.95 -6.95 5.97
N GLY A 303 -21.57 -6.17 5.08
CA GLY A 303 -21.27 -4.75 4.87
C GLY A 303 -19.87 -4.37 4.41
N GLY A 304 -19.49 -4.77 3.20
CA GLY A 304 -18.37 -4.21 2.46
C GLY A 304 -18.34 -4.78 1.04
N ASN A 305 -18.42 -3.92 0.03
CA ASN A 305 -18.18 -4.22 -1.37
C ASN A 305 -16.78 -3.71 -1.77
N ALA A 306 -15.79 -4.58 -1.59
CA ALA A 306 -14.41 -4.39 -2.02
C ALA A 306 -14.17 -4.79 -3.49
N SER A 307 -15.24 -5.04 -4.26
CA SER A 307 -15.09 -5.45 -5.65
C SER A 307 -14.39 -4.37 -6.46
N GLY A 308 -13.77 -4.76 -7.58
CA GLY A 308 -13.28 -3.85 -8.61
C GLY A 308 -14.20 -2.64 -8.78
N ILE A 309 -15.39 -2.80 -9.35
CA ILE A 309 -16.36 -1.70 -9.65
C ILE A 309 -17.22 -1.20 -8.48
N GLY A 310 -16.89 -1.61 -7.26
CA GLY A 310 -17.66 -1.31 -6.05
C GLY A 310 -17.34 0.07 -5.46
N ASP A 311 -18.32 0.69 -4.81
CA ASP A 311 -18.12 1.97 -4.15
C ASP A 311 -17.63 1.78 -2.72
N ALA A 312 -16.31 1.75 -2.54
CA ALA A 312 -15.70 1.70 -1.22
C ALA A 312 -15.86 3.03 -0.44
N GLU A 313 -16.27 4.13 -1.08
CA GLU A 313 -16.48 5.40 -0.37
C GLU A 313 -17.61 5.24 0.65
N LYS A 314 -17.22 5.29 1.95
CA LYS A 314 -18.07 5.12 3.15
C LYS A 314 -18.21 3.70 3.67
N GLN A 315 -17.53 2.73 3.09
CA GLN A 315 -17.53 1.36 3.63
C GLN A 315 -16.49 1.19 4.73
N CYS A 316 -16.70 0.20 5.58
CA CYS A 316 -15.72 -0.23 6.56
C CYS A 316 -15.16 -1.61 6.18
N VAL A 317 -13.94 -1.91 6.60
CA VAL A 317 -13.38 -3.27 6.46
C VAL A 317 -14.32 -4.24 7.19
N PRO A 318 -14.60 -5.45 6.66
CA PRO A 318 -15.54 -6.40 7.27
C PRO A 318 -14.97 -7.12 8.50
N VAL A 319 -13.72 -6.85 8.86
CA VAL A 319 -13.02 -7.42 10.01
C VAL A 319 -12.64 -6.29 10.96
N LYS A 320 -12.78 -6.55 12.26
CA LYS A 320 -12.31 -5.61 13.28
C LYS A 320 -10.79 -5.54 13.25
N MET A 321 -10.27 -4.33 13.07
CA MET A 321 -8.85 -4.03 13.12
C MET A 321 -8.50 -3.34 14.44
N PRO A 322 -7.28 -3.54 14.97
CA PRO A 322 -6.83 -2.81 16.14
C PRO A 322 -6.77 -1.31 15.85
N ILE A 323 -7.39 -0.51 16.72
CA ILE A 323 -7.33 0.95 16.67
C ILE A 323 -6.84 1.49 18.01
N LEU A 324 -6.21 2.66 17.98
CA LEU A 324 -5.77 3.33 19.20
C LEU A 324 -6.87 4.28 19.69
N LEU A 325 -7.37 4.02 20.89
CA LEU A 325 -8.36 4.81 21.61
C LEU A 325 -7.65 5.82 22.53
N ASN A 326 -8.32 6.93 22.84
CA ASN A 326 -7.85 7.96 23.78
C ASN A 326 -6.39 8.39 23.51
N LYS A 327 -6.07 8.66 22.24
CA LYS A 327 -4.72 9.07 21.83
C LYS A 327 -4.29 10.32 22.59
N GLY A 328 -3.04 10.35 23.03
CA GLY A 328 -2.48 11.49 23.77
C GLY A 328 -2.94 11.60 25.23
N THR A 329 -3.47 10.52 25.82
CA THR A 329 -3.90 10.51 27.22
C THR A 329 -3.40 9.27 27.97
N ALA A 330 -3.41 9.33 29.30
CA ALA A 330 -3.10 8.20 30.19
C ALA A 330 -4.25 7.17 30.28
N GLU A 331 -5.30 7.31 29.47
CA GLU A 331 -6.31 6.27 29.18
C GLU A 331 -6.09 5.60 27.82
N MET A 332 -4.96 5.86 27.15
CA MET A 332 -4.69 5.32 25.82
C MET A 332 -4.78 3.79 25.83
N ALA A 333 -5.52 3.22 24.90
CA ALA A 333 -5.73 1.78 24.86
C ALA A 333 -5.87 1.28 23.42
N ILE A 334 -5.60 0.00 23.21
CA ILE A 334 -5.88 -0.64 21.93
C ILE A 334 -7.31 -1.20 21.98
N GLY A 335 -8.18 -0.59 21.17
CA GLY A 335 -9.53 -1.08 20.89
C GLY A 335 -9.59 -1.83 19.56
N TYR A 336 -10.81 -2.24 19.19
CA TYR A 336 -11.08 -2.93 17.93
C TYR A 336 -12.30 -2.31 17.27
N ASP A 337 -12.13 -1.83 16.04
CA ASP A 337 -13.19 -1.19 15.26
C ASP A 337 -13.13 -1.62 13.80
N TYR A 338 -14.13 -1.26 13.02
CA TYR A 338 -14.19 -1.48 11.58
C TYR A 338 -13.75 -0.19 10.87
N PRO A 339 -12.45 0.01 10.59
CA PRO A 339 -12.00 1.26 10.02
C PRO A 339 -12.58 1.48 8.62
N LYS A 340 -12.74 2.75 8.24
CA LYS A 340 -13.22 3.10 6.91
C LYS A 340 -12.22 2.70 5.85
N MET A 341 -12.71 2.14 4.75
CA MET A 341 -11.92 1.84 3.57
C MET A 341 -11.49 3.14 2.89
N LYS A 342 -10.27 3.16 2.32
CA LYS A 342 -9.80 4.30 1.51
C LYS A 342 -10.56 4.32 0.18
N PRO A 343 -10.82 5.51 -0.38
CA PRO A 343 -11.45 5.61 -1.70
C PRO A 343 -10.54 5.02 -2.79
N GLY A 344 -11.13 4.24 -3.69
CA GLY A 344 -10.45 3.74 -4.90
C GLY A 344 -10.22 4.81 -5.96
N LYS A 345 -9.38 4.47 -6.96
CA LYS A 345 -9.18 5.30 -8.16
C LYS A 345 -10.06 4.86 -9.34
N ILE A 346 -11.08 4.04 -9.09
CA ILE A 346 -11.83 3.34 -10.12
C ILE A 346 -12.92 4.16 -10.84
N TYR A 347 -13.49 5.17 -10.21
CA TYR A 347 -14.58 5.89 -10.88
C TYR A 347 -14.04 6.82 -11.98
N PRO A 348 -14.54 6.75 -13.22
CA PRO A 348 -14.24 7.78 -14.21
C PRO A 348 -14.86 9.09 -13.71
N GLN A 349 -14.03 10.12 -13.51
CA GLN A 349 -14.55 11.46 -13.25
C GLN A 349 -15.01 12.07 -14.57
N ARG A 350 -16.09 12.84 -14.58
CA ARG A 350 -16.40 13.70 -15.72
C ARG A 350 -15.82 15.08 -15.44
N THR A 351 -15.13 15.68 -16.41
CA THR A 351 -14.79 17.11 -16.32
C THR A 351 -16.08 17.90 -16.12
N LYS A 352 -16.17 18.71 -15.07
CA LYS A 352 -17.32 19.61 -14.89
C LYS A 352 -17.42 20.46 -16.15
N GLU A 353 -18.51 20.29 -16.89
CA GLU A 353 -18.83 21.22 -17.97
C GLU A 353 -18.83 22.61 -17.35
N HIS A 354 -17.96 23.49 -17.85
CA HIS A 354 -18.23 24.91 -17.70
C HIS A 354 -19.50 25.14 -18.52
N THR A 355 -20.64 25.17 -17.85
CA THR A 355 -21.85 25.74 -18.42
C THR A 355 -21.50 27.20 -18.77
N PRO A 356 -21.59 27.58 -20.05
CA PRO A 356 -21.33 28.96 -20.48
C PRO A 356 -22.30 29.95 -19.84
#